data_AF-A0AAW5FHD6-F1
#
_entry.id   AF-A0AAW5FHD6-F1
#
_cell.length_a   1.000
_cell.length_b   1.000
_cell.length_c   1.000
_cell.angle_alpha   90.00
_cell.angle_beta   90.00
_cell.angle_gamma   90.00
#
_symmetry.space_group_name_H-M   'P 1'
#
loop_
_entity.id
_entity.type
_entity.pdbx_description
1 polymer ?
#
loop_
_entity_poly.entity_id
_entity_poly.type
_entity_poly.pdbx_seq_one_letter_code
_entity_poly.pdbx_strand_id
1 'polypeptide(L)'
;MVSSRELADVVGDALGISRASAQLHLKTIRAGGQILFAGYGRAAAEMTSLEAARLVLACAGSTFAKDSMEVLKRFAHLRPAGSKKSSISLEQFLSGRIAELPMYVQPEQRERGLGRSFGSRRLAQTALQLYEPIGEKVEELPRFAVVRWLEEKGHSKLKIFGPAMRLVARGRHSANAPEDEDDLPGAGEFHHVLGQYSDHTLFQVRAVARTALIEIGAALKGATADYGNETG
;
A
#
# COMPACT_ATOMS: atom_id res chain seq x y z
N MET A 1 8.04 -9.50 -20.36
CA MET A 1 8.51 -8.71 -19.21
C MET A 1 8.44 -7.23 -19.57
N VAL A 2 8.08 -6.35 -18.64
CA VAL A 2 7.78 -4.93 -18.92
C VAL A 2 9.00 -4.06 -18.60
N SER A 3 9.30 -3.08 -19.45
CA SER A 3 10.39 -2.13 -19.20
C SER A 3 10.02 -1.14 -18.09
N SER A 4 11.01 -0.56 -17.43
CA SER A 4 10.79 0.48 -16.39
C SER A 4 9.91 1.64 -16.85
N ARG A 5 10.03 2.04 -18.12
CA ARG A 5 9.22 3.12 -18.70
C ARG A 5 7.77 2.69 -18.90
N GLU A 6 7.56 1.51 -19.48
CA GLU A 6 6.21 0.94 -19.65
C GLU A 6 5.55 0.70 -18.29
N LEU A 7 6.30 0.24 -17.28
CA LEU A 7 5.77 0.08 -15.93
C LEU A 7 5.39 1.43 -15.31
N ALA A 8 6.18 2.49 -15.52
CA ALA A 8 5.79 3.82 -15.08
C ALA A 8 4.52 4.33 -15.78
N ASP A 9 4.33 4.01 -17.06
CA ASP A 9 3.10 4.33 -17.77
C ASP A 9 1.91 3.57 -17.17
N VAL A 10 2.07 2.28 -16.86
CA VAL A 10 1.05 1.47 -16.16
C VAL A 10 0.75 2.05 -14.78
N VAL A 11 1.76 2.42 -13.99
CA VAL A 11 1.55 3.06 -12.68
C VAL A 11 0.81 4.39 -12.84
N GLY A 12 1.13 5.17 -13.87
CA GLY A 12 0.44 6.42 -14.18
C GLY A 12 -1.05 6.20 -14.44
N ASP A 13 -1.36 5.30 -15.39
CA ASP A 13 -2.72 4.95 -15.76
C ASP A 13 -3.50 4.39 -14.55
N ALA A 14 -2.90 3.46 -13.80
CA ALA A 14 -3.48 2.80 -12.63
C ALA A 14 -3.77 3.75 -11.46
N LEU A 15 -2.92 4.77 -11.26
CA LEU A 15 -3.10 5.77 -10.20
C LEU A 15 -3.89 7.01 -10.67
N GLY A 16 -4.29 7.07 -11.93
CA GLY A 16 -4.99 8.22 -12.51
C GLY A 16 -4.13 9.49 -12.60
N ILE A 17 -2.81 9.35 -12.69
CA ILE A 17 -1.88 10.46 -12.95
C ILE A 17 -1.37 10.39 -14.39
N SER A 18 -0.88 11.50 -14.94
CA SER A 18 -0.36 11.46 -16.31
C SER A 18 0.88 10.55 -16.41
N ARG A 19 1.00 9.81 -17.51
CA ARG A 19 2.19 9.01 -17.84
C ARG A 19 3.49 9.82 -17.75
N ALA A 20 3.45 11.07 -18.24
CA ALA A 20 4.56 12.00 -18.11
C ALA A 20 4.95 12.27 -16.64
N SER A 21 3.96 12.46 -15.76
CA SER A 21 4.22 12.63 -14.32
C SER A 21 4.85 11.37 -13.72
N ALA A 22 4.28 10.18 -14.00
CA ALA A 22 4.81 8.92 -13.50
C ALA A 22 6.25 8.64 -13.98
N GLN A 23 6.55 8.94 -15.25
CA GLN A 23 7.92 8.87 -15.80
C GLN A 23 8.87 9.88 -15.11
N LEU A 24 8.39 11.08 -14.75
CA LEU A 24 9.19 12.03 -13.98
C LEU A 24 9.47 11.52 -12.56
N HIS A 25 8.48 10.94 -11.87
CA HIS A 25 8.70 10.27 -10.57
C HIS A 25 9.76 9.17 -10.71
N LEU A 26 9.64 8.30 -11.73
CA LEU A 26 10.62 7.27 -12.05
C LEU A 26 12.03 7.86 -12.23
N LYS A 27 12.16 8.94 -13.00
CA LYS A 27 13.45 9.61 -13.22
C LYS A 27 14.04 10.15 -11.91
N THR A 28 13.22 10.77 -11.06
CA THR A 28 13.68 11.31 -9.77
C THR A 28 14.18 10.21 -8.84
N ILE A 29 13.40 9.14 -8.66
CA ILE A 29 13.79 8.05 -7.74
C ILE A 29 14.98 7.24 -8.27
N ARG A 30 15.12 7.14 -9.60
CA ARG A 30 16.33 6.59 -10.25
C ARG A 30 17.56 7.45 -9.96
N ALA A 31 17.46 8.76 -10.12
CA ALA A 31 18.56 9.67 -9.80
C ALA A 31 18.97 9.59 -8.32
N GLY A 32 18.03 9.29 -7.43
CA GLY A 32 18.28 9.04 -6.00
C GLY A 32 18.74 7.61 -5.65
N GLY A 33 19.06 6.77 -6.65
CA GLY A 33 19.59 5.41 -6.44
C GLY A 33 18.58 4.41 -5.89
N GLN A 34 17.28 4.71 -5.91
CA GLN A 34 16.23 3.85 -5.36
C GLN A 34 15.74 2.78 -6.35
N ILE A 35 16.13 2.90 -7.62
CA ILE A 35 15.89 1.92 -8.67
C ILE A 35 17.23 1.67 -9.35
N LEU A 36 17.65 0.42 -9.36
CA LEU A 36 18.91 -0.04 -9.90
C LEU A 36 18.75 -0.33 -11.39
N PHE A 37 19.83 -0.12 -12.15
CA PHE A 37 19.90 -0.52 -13.56
C PHE A 37 20.63 -1.85 -13.63
N ALA A 38 19.90 -2.94 -13.82
CA ALA A 38 20.50 -4.26 -13.96
C ALA A 38 20.82 -4.56 -15.43
N GLY A 39 21.91 -3.99 -15.96
CA GLY A 39 22.56 -4.50 -17.20
C GLY A 39 22.84 -3.47 -18.29
N TYR A 40 23.33 -3.95 -19.44
CA TYR A 40 23.45 -3.20 -20.71
C TYR A 40 22.61 -3.93 -21.76
N GLY A 41 21.81 -3.22 -22.57
CA GLY A 41 20.97 -3.80 -23.63
C GLY A 41 19.51 -4.02 -23.23
N ARG A 42 18.79 -4.93 -23.93
CA ARG A 42 17.34 -5.17 -23.73
C ARG A 42 16.97 -5.65 -22.31
N ALA A 43 17.89 -6.28 -21.59
CA ALA A 43 17.69 -6.75 -20.21
C ALA A 43 17.88 -5.65 -19.14
N ALA A 44 18.41 -4.48 -19.53
CA ALA A 44 18.80 -3.43 -18.60
C ALA A 44 17.63 -2.64 -17.98
N ALA A 45 16.40 -2.90 -18.42
CA ALA A 45 15.23 -2.12 -18.08
C ALA A 45 14.22 -2.87 -17.20
N GLU A 46 14.54 -4.07 -16.74
CA GLU A 46 13.63 -4.89 -15.95
C GLU A 46 13.52 -4.31 -14.53
N MET A 47 12.32 -3.87 -14.14
CA MET A 47 12.03 -3.42 -12.78
C MET A 47 11.59 -4.61 -11.93
N THR A 48 12.18 -4.71 -10.75
CA THR A 48 11.76 -5.65 -9.71
C THR A 48 10.46 -5.18 -9.03
N SER A 49 9.76 -6.10 -8.35
CA SER A 49 8.59 -5.74 -7.54
C SER A 49 8.89 -4.72 -6.44
N LEU A 50 10.13 -4.69 -5.94
CA LEU A 50 10.56 -3.72 -4.93
C LEU A 50 10.67 -2.31 -5.52
N GLU A 51 11.23 -2.20 -6.72
CA GLU A 51 11.32 -0.94 -7.46
C GLU A 51 9.93 -0.45 -7.87
N ALA A 52 9.04 -1.37 -8.25
CA ALA A 52 7.63 -1.06 -8.49
C ALA A 52 6.94 -0.54 -7.22
N ALA A 53 7.16 -1.18 -6.07
CA ALA A 53 6.62 -0.72 -4.79
C ALA A 53 7.10 0.71 -4.45
N ARG A 54 8.38 1.01 -4.67
CA ARG A 54 8.94 2.37 -4.50
C ARG A 54 8.30 3.37 -5.45
N LEU A 55 8.14 3.02 -6.72
CA LEU A 55 7.49 3.89 -7.70
C LEU A 55 6.02 4.16 -7.31
N VAL A 56 5.28 3.14 -6.86
CA VAL A 56 3.91 3.29 -6.34
C VAL A 56 3.89 4.23 -5.14
N LEU A 57 4.78 4.04 -4.16
CA LEU A 57 4.84 4.92 -2.99
C LEU A 57 5.12 6.37 -3.39
N ALA A 58 6.09 6.61 -4.27
CA ALA A 58 6.43 7.95 -4.75
C ALA A 58 5.26 8.64 -5.47
N CYS A 59 4.65 7.96 -6.44
CA CYS A 59 3.51 8.48 -7.21
C CYS A 59 2.25 8.65 -6.35
N ALA A 60 1.99 7.72 -5.44
CA ALA A 60 0.84 7.80 -4.55
C ALA A 60 1.02 8.86 -3.46
N GLY A 61 2.24 9.03 -2.95
CA GLY A 61 2.54 9.92 -1.82
C GLY A 61 2.78 11.38 -2.20
N SER A 62 3.08 11.69 -3.47
CA SER A 62 3.35 13.06 -3.92
C SER A 62 2.69 13.38 -5.25
N THR A 63 2.31 14.64 -5.42
CA THR A 63 1.79 15.16 -6.70
C THR A 63 2.92 15.63 -7.62
N PHE A 64 4.06 16.02 -7.05
CA PHE A 64 5.20 16.54 -7.80
C PHE A 64 6.38 15.59 -7.73
N ALA A 65 6.96 15.30 -8.89
CA ALA A 65 8.10 14.39 -9.01
C ALA A 65 9.32 14.80 -8.17
N LYS A 66 9.51 16.09 -7.86
CA LYS A 66 10.62 16.58 -7.03
C LYS A 66 10.54 16.08 -5.57
N ASP A 67 9.33 15.76 -5.09
CA ASP A 67 9.10 15.34 -3.71
C ASP A 67 9.17 13.80 -3.55
N SER A 68 9.37 13.05 -4.64
CA SER A 68 9.38 11.58 -4.64
C SER A 68 10.35 10.97 -3.64
N MET A 69 11.57 11.52 -3.58
CA MET A 69 12.60 11.00 -2.66
C MET A 69 12.25 11.26 -1.21
N GLU A 70 11.58 12.38 -0.93
CA GLU A 70 11.14 12.73 0.40
C GLU A 70 9.98 11.83 0.86
N VAL A 71 9.04 11.54 -0.04
CA VAL A 71 7.99 10.52 0.20
C VAL A 71 8.60 9.16 0.53
N LEU A 72 9.61 8.71 -0.21
CA LEU A 72 10.26 7.43 0.06
C LEU A 72 10.94 7.41 1.42
N LYS A 73 11.67 8.47 1.81
CA LYS A 73 12.26 8.58 3.15
C LYS A 73 11.20 8.48 4.25
N ARG A 74 10.04 9.12 4.05
CA ARG A 74 8.94 9.18 5.01
C ARG A 74 8.19 7.87 5.16
N PHE A 75 7.96 7.16 4.06
CA PHE A 75 7.04 6.01 4.05
C PHE A 75 7.71 4.66 3.81
N ALA A 76 8.74 4.56 2.96
CA ALA A 76 9.26 3.27 2.49
C ALA A 76 9.77 2.39 3.65
N HIS A 77 10.41 3.00 4.64
CA HIS A 77 11.02 2.32 5.78
C HIS A 77 10.13 2.22 7.02
N LEU A 78 8.86 2.62 6.93
CA LEU A 78 7.92 2.43 8.05
C LEU A 78 7.84 0.95 8.43
N ARG A 79 7.75 0.69 9.73
CA ARG A 79 7.69 -0.65 10.32
C ARG A 79 6.26 -0.98 10.74
N PRO A 80 5.88 -2.27 10.86
CA PRO A 80 4.57 -2.65 11.32
C PRO A 80 4.29 -2.08 12.72
N ALA A 81 3.16 -1.39 12.87
CA ALA A 81 2.73 -0.90 14.16
C ALA A 81 2.34 -2.09 15.06
N GLY A 82 2.77 -2.08 16.33
CA GLY A 82 2.35 -3.06 17.34
C GLY A 82 3.16 -4.36 17.40
N SER A 83 3.91 -4.73 16.36
CA SER A 83 4.75 -5.94 16.38
C SER A 83 6.23 -5.59 16.49
N LYS A 84 6.85 -5.92 17.63
CA LYS A 84 8.30 -5.82 17.80
C LYS A 84 9.09 -6.84 16.97
N LYS A 85 8.43 -7.92 16.53
CA LYS A 85 9.08 -9.07 15.86
C LYS A 85 9.16 -8.88 14.34
N SER A 86 8.24 -8.13 13.74
CA SER A 86 8.20 -7.97 12.29
C SER A 86 9.14 -6.85 11.84
N SER A 87 10.30 -7.24 11.30
CA SER A 87 11.33 -6.33 10.77
C SER A 87 11.15 -6.02 9.27
N ILE A 88 9.99 -6.31 8.68
CA ILE A 88 9.72 -6.00 7.27
C ILE A 88 9.33 -4.54 7.12
N SER A 89 9.91 -3.81 6.17
CA SER A 89 9.51 -2.42 5.88
C SER A 89 8.25 -2.36 5.02
N LEU A 90 7.60 -1.20 4.95
CA LEU A 90 6.43 -0.98 4.09
C LEU A 90 6.73 -1.32 2.62
N GLU A 91 7.86 -0.86 2.08
CA GLU A 91 8.24 -1.14 0.68
C GLU A 91 8.45 -2.64 0.43
N GLN A 92 9.04 -3.38 1.39
CA GLN A 92 9.28 -4.81 1.28
C GLN A 92 7.97 -5.59 1.34
N PHE A 93 7.07 -5.19 2.26
CA PHE A 93 5.75 -5.80 2.37
C PHE A 93 4.92 -5.55 1.10
N LEU A 94 4.92 -4.32 0.59
CA LEU A 94 4.23 -3.97 -0.65
C LEU A 94 4.82 -4.70 -1.86
N SER A 95 6.16 -4.83 -1.92
CA SER A 95 6.85 -5.61 -2.95
C SER A 95 6.37 -7.07 -2.96
N GLY A 96 6.28 -7.71 -1.78
CA GLY A 96 5.75 -9.06 -1.65
C GLY A 96 4.33 -9.16 -2.17
N ARG A 97 3.46 -8.22 -1.78
CA ARG A 97 2.09 -8.16 -2.28
C ARG A 97 2.03 -7.99 -3.80
N ILE A 98 2.83 -7.09 -4.39
CA ILE A 98 2.89 -6.89 -5.85
C ILE A 98 3.38 -8.17 -6.56
N ALA A 99 4.37 -8.88 -6.00
CA ALA A 99 4.89 -10.12 -6.56
C ALA A 99 3.88 -11.28 -6.51
N GLU A 100 3.02 -11.32 -5.49
CA GLU A 100 1.99 -12.34 -5.32
C GLU A 100 0.77 -12.14 -6.26
N LEU A 101 0.54 -10.94 -6.81
CA LEU A 101 -0.58 -10.65 -7.72
C LEU A 101 -0.39 -11.31 -9.11
N PRO A 102 -1.44 -11.70 -9.86
CA PRO A 102 -2.85 -11.42 -9.61
C PRO A 102 -3.49 -12.48 -8.71
N MET A 103 -3.90 -12.09 -7.50
CA MET A 103 -4.85 -12.87 -6.72
C MET A 103 -6.23 -12.30 -7.02
N TYR A 104 -6.85 -12.78 -8.10
CA TYR A 104 -8.25 -12.49 -8.39
C TYR A 104 -9.13 -13.26 -7.41
N VAL A 105 -9.19 -12.74 -6.18
CA VAL A 105 -10.19 -13.17 -5.21
C VAL A 105 -11.31 -12.14 -5.26
N GLN A 106 -12.49 -12.57 -5.71
CA GLN A 106 -13.70 -11.80 -5.53
C GLN A 106 -13.98 -11.71 -4.03
N PRO A 107 -14.31 -10.53 -3.47
CA PRO A 107 -14.74 -10.45 -2.09
C PRO A 107 -15.95 -11.37 -1.90
N GLU A 108 -15.97 -12.16 -0.81
CA GLU A 108 -17.11 -13.03 -0.49
C GLU A 108 -18.41 -12.24 -0.71
N GLN A 109 -19.27 -12.74 -1.62
CA GLN A 109 -20.65 -12.29 -1.69
C GLN A 109 -21.36 -12.86 -0.46
N ARG A 110 -21.08 -12.34 0.73
CA ARG A 110 -21.92 -12.64 1.89
C ARG A 110 -23.33 -12.20 1.52
N GLU A 111 -24.22 -13.19 1.45
CA GLU A 111 -25.64 -13.00 1.25
C GLU A 111 -26.12 -11.87 2.15
N ARG A 112 -27.10 -11.09 1.65
CA ARG A 112 -27.66 -9.90 2.28
C ARG A 112 -28.38 -10.27 3.60
N GLY A 113 -27.64 -10.68 4.62
CA GLY A 113 -28.09 -10.94 5.97
C GLY A 113 -27.63 -9.81 6.88
N LEU A 114 -28.59 -8.97 7.27
CA LEU A 114 -28.64 -8.16 8.50
C LEU A 114 -27.29 -7.68 9.10
N GLY A 115 -26.98 -6.39 8.90
CA GLY A 115 -25.97 -5.67 9.67
C GLY A 115 -24.79 -5.16 8.84
N ARG A 116 -25.03 -4.17 7.96
CA ARG A 116 -23.93 -3.46 7.29
C ARG A 116 -23.21 -2.59 8.32
N SER A 117 -21.95 -2.89 8.64
CA SER A 117 -21.03 -1.82 9.00
C SER A 117 -20.78 -1.00 7.72
N PHE A 118 -21.01 0.30 7.79
CA PHE A 118 -21.07 1.23 6.66
C PHE A 118 -19.71 1.45 5.94
N GLY A 119 -18.75 0.54 6.08
CA GLY A 119 -17.39 0.65 5.54
C GLY A 119 -16.89 -0.55 4.72
N SER A 120 -17.55 -1.71 4.73
CA SER A 120 -16.92 -2.97 4.27
C SER A 120 -16.61 -3.05 2.76
N ARG A 121 -17.44 -2.49 1.88
CA ARG A 121 -17.21 -2.56 0.41
C ARG A 121 -16.15 -1.58 -0.10
N ARG A 122 -16.16 -0.32 0.37
CA ARG A 122 -15.15 0.68 -0.04
C ARG A 122 -13.76 0.33 0.50
N LEU A 123 -13.69 -0.27 1.70
CA LEU A 123 -12.43 -0.71 2.29
C LEU A 123 -11.81 -1.92 1.57
N ALA A 124 -12.61 -2.77 0.94
CA ALA A 124 -12.11 -3.87 0.09
C ALA A 124 -11.55 -3.39 -1.27
N GLN A 125 -11.85 -2.15 -1.67
CA GLN A 125 -11.37 -1.55 -2.92
C GLN A 125 -10.06 -0.77 -2.77
N THR A 126 -9.66 -0.43 -1.54
CA THR A 126 -8.43 0.32 -1.26
C THR A 126 -7.34 -0.64 -0.83
N ALA A 127 -6.20 -0.66 -1.51
CA ALA A 127 -5.08 -1.54 -1.15
C ALA A 127 -3.99 -0.84 -0.34
N LEU A 128 -3.81 0.47 -0.51
CA LEU A 128 -2.86 1.25 0.28
C LEU A 128 -3.46 2.59 0.66
N GLN A 129 -3.23 3.04 1.89
CA GLN A 129 -3.52 4.39 2.36
C GLN A 129 -2.27 4.96 3.02
N LEU A 130 -1.88 6.17 2.65
CA LEU A 130 -0.79 6.94 3.25
C LEU A 130 -1.41 8.09 4.04
N TYR A 131 -1.06 8.18 5.32
CA TYR A 131 -1.51 9.21 6.25
C TYR A 131 -0.33 10.12 6.55
N GLU A 132 -0.36 11.32 5.97
CA GLU A 132 0.63 12.36 6.19
C GLU A 132 0.02 13.48 7.04
N PRO A 133 0.63 13.86 8.17
CA PRO A 133 0.14 14.98 8.97
C PRO A 133 0.25 16.29 8.17
N ILE A 134 -0.67 17.22 8.44
CA ILE A 134 -0.68 18.58 7.91
C ILE A 134 -0.67 19.55 9.10
N GLY A 135 0.15 20.59 9.03
CA GLY A 135 0.20 21.65 10.04
C GLY A 135 1.61 22.04 10.45
N GLU A 136 1.72 22.80 11.53
CA GLU A 136 3.00 23.16 12.14
C GLU A 136 3.70 21.93 12.72
N LYS A 137 5.04 21.92 12.68
CA LYS A 137 5.89 20.83 13.19
C LYS A 137 5.58 19.45 12.58
N VAL A 138 5.10 19.41 11.34
CA VAL A 138 4.80 18.17 10.58
C VAL A 138 5.93 17.15 10.58
N GLU A 139 7.18 17.61 10.63
CA GLU A 139 8.33 16.71 10.65
C GLU A 139 8.48 15.92 11.95
N GLU A 140 7.93 16.43 13.06
CA GLU A 140 7.91 15.76 14.37
C GLU A 140 6.72 14.80 14.52
N LEU A 141 5.74 14.90 13.62
CA LEU A 141 4.49 14.16 13.72
C LEU A 141 4.59 12.76 13.08
N PRO A 142 3.90 11.77 13.67
CA PRO A 142 3.95 10.41 13.19
C PRO A 142 3.24 10.27 11.83
N ARG A 143 3.82 9.44 10.97
CA ARG A 143 3.25 9.06 9.67
C ARG A 143 2.82 7.61 9.71
N PHE A 144 1.73 7.31 9.01
CA PHE A 144 1.19 5.96 8.98
C PHE A 144 0.90 5.52 7.56
N ALA A 145 1.00 4.21 7.32
CA ALA A 145 0.50 3.59 6.11
C ALA A 145 -0.35 2.38 6.46
N VAL A 146 -1.43 2.16 5.72
CA VAL A 146 -2.30 0.99 5.89
C VAL A 146 -2.34 0.25 4.58
N VAL A 147 -1.90 -1.01 4.58
CA VAL A 147 -1.99 -1.92 3.44
C VAL A 147 -3.14 -2.88 3.69
N ARG A 148 -4.05 -3.05 2.73
CA ARG A 148 -5.18 -3.98 2.81
C ARG A 148 -5.15 -4.94 1.64
N TRP A 149 -5.51 -6.19 1.89
CA TRP A 149 -5.62 -7.22 0.86
C TRP A 149 -6.73 -8.20 1.20
N LEU A 150 -7.10 -9.03 0.22
CA LEU A 150 -8.00 -10.16 0.43
C LEU A 150 -7.19 -11.45 0.46
N GLU A 151 -7.48 -12.32 1.41
CA GLU A 151 -7.01 -13.71 1.42
C GLU A 151 -7.79 -14.54 0.39
N GLU A 152 -7.35 -15.77 0.13
CA GLU A 152 -7.98 -16.71 -0.82
C GLU A 152 -9.48 -16.91 -0.56
N LYS A 153 -9.88 -16.90 0.71
CA LYS A 153 -11.29 -17.00 1.14
C LYS A 153 -12.07 -15.68 1.03
N GLY A 154 -11.51 -14.63 0.42
CA GLY A 154 -12.16 -13.33 0.27
C GLY A 154 -12.22 -12.49 1.54
N HIS A 155 -11.59 -12.93 2.64
CA HIS A 155 -11.51 -12.17 3.88
C HIS A 155 -10.52 -11.00 3.74
N SER A 156 -10.94 -9.81 4.18
CA SER A 156 -10.06 -8.64 4.17
C SER A 156 -9.11 -8.68 5.36
N LYS A 157 -7.81 -8.71 5.07
CA LYS A 157 -6.75 -8.45 6.03
C LYS A 157 -6.20 -7.04 5.83
N LEU A 158 -5.59 -6.51 6.88
CA LEU A 158 -4.92 -5.22 6.86
C LEU A 158 -3.62 -5.31 7.66
N LYS A 159 -2.65 -4.46 7.32
CA LYS A 159 -1.43 -4.25 8.08
C LYS A 159 -1.12 -2.77 8.16
N ILE A 160 -0.84 -2.29 9.37
CA ILE A 160 -0.56 -0.89 9.66
C ILE A 160 0.94 -0.73 9.84
N PHE A 161 1.50 0.31 9.23
CA PHE A 161 2.90 0.69 9.32
C PHE A 161 2.98 2.09 9.92
N GLY A 162 3.94 2.32 10.80
CA GLY A 162 4.11 3.58 11.50
C GLY A 162 5.20 3.52 12.57
N PRO A 163 5.32 4.55 13.42
CA PRO A 163 6.17 4.50 14.59
C PRO A 163 5.80 3.32 15.49
N ALA A 164 6.77 2.79 16.22
CA ALA A 164 6.58 1.74 17.21
C ALA A 164 5.77 2.27 18.41
N MET A 165 4.48 2.49 18.21
CA MET A 165 3.57 2.84 19.28
C MET A 165 3.22 1.57 20.04
N ARG A 166 3.20 1.68 21.37
CA ARG A 166 2.39 0.79 22.19
C ARG A 166 0.95 1.08 21.84
N LEU A 167 0.42 0.36 20.87
CA LEU A 167 -1.03 0.26 20.68
C LEU A 167 -1.58 -0.22 22.02
N VAL A 168 -2.28 0.69 22.72
CA VAL A 168 -2.91 0.36 23.99
C VAL A 168 -4.05 -0.59 23.63
N ALA A 169 -3.80 -1.88 23.71
CA ALA A 169 -4.81 -2.92 23.64
C ALA A 169 -5.78 -2.73 24.82
N ARG A 170 -6.81 -1.91 24.62
CA ARG A 170 -7.97 -1.83 25.51
C ARG A 170 -9.19 -2.23 24.70
N GLY A 171 -9.42 -3.54 24.63
CA GLY A 171 -10.60 -4.09 23.97
C GLY A 171 -10.69 -5.61 23.93
N ARG A 172 -10.70 -6.27 25.10
CA ARG A 172 -11.17 -7.67 25.33
C ARG A 172 -10.76 -8.71 24.27
N HIS A 173 -9.56 -9.28 24.41
CA HIS A 173 -9.37 -10.66 23.97
C HIS A 173 -9.92 -11.59 25.04
N SER A 174 -10.93 -12.37 24.64
CA SER A 174 -11.33 -13.61 25.28
C SER A 174 -10.09 -14.47 25.54
N ALA A 175 -9.96 -15.04 26.74
CA ALA A 175 -8.77 -15.70 27.26
C ALA A 175 -8.34 -17.01 26.55
N ASN A 176 -8.82 -17.28 25.33
CA ASN A 176 -8.63 -18.54 24.60
C ASN A 176 -8.25 -18.38 23.12
N ALA A 177 -7.71 -17.24 22.69
CA ALA A 177 -7.20 -17.10 21.32
C ALA A 177 -5.80 -17.75 21.21
N PRO A 178 -5.54 -18.63 20.23
CA PRO A 178 -4.24 -19.28 20.04
C PRO A 178 -3.14 -18.24 19.75
N GLU A 179 -1.99 -18.41 20.40
CA GLU A 179 -0.87 -17.46 20.41
C GLU A 179 -0.10 -17.31 19.08
N ASP A 180 -0.56 -17.95 18.00
CA ASP A 180 0.11 -18.02 16.69
C ASP A 180 -0.55 -17.17 15.60
N GLU A 181 -1.65 -16.46 15.89
CA GLU A 181 -2.15 -15.45 14.94
C GLU A 181 -1.44 -14.11 15.17
N ASP A 182 -0.79 -13.60 14.11
CA ASP A 182 -0.45 -12.20 13.91
C ASP A 182 -1.76 -11.36 13.97
N ASP A 183 -2.37 -11.29 15.15
CA ASP A 183 -3.57 -10.52 15.47
C ASP A 183 -3.17 -9.05 15.46
N LEU A 184 -3.11 -8.55 14.23
CA LEU A 184 -2.96 -7.16 13.92
C LEU A 184 -4.17 -6.39 14.45
N PRO A 185 -3.97 -5.15 14.90
CA PRO A 185 -5.04 -4.28 15.37
C PRO A 185 -6.23 -4.32 14.41
N GLY A 186 -7.41 -4.70 14.92
CA GLY A 186 -8.63 -4.63 14.13
C GLY A 186 -8.87 -3.22 13.59
N ALA A 187 -9.66 -3.07 12.53
CA ALA A 187 -9.97 -1.76 11.95
C ALA A 187 -10.50 -0.73 12.98
N GLY A 188 -11.12 -1.18 14.07
CA GLY A 188 -11.54 -0.35 15.20
C GLY A 188 -10.39 0.26 16.00
N GLU A 189 -9.27 -0.45 16.14
CA GLU A 189 -8.08 0.04 16.86
C GLU A 189 -7.34 1.12 16.05
N PHE A 190 -7.35 1.05 14.72
CA PHE A 190 -6.78 2.12 13.88
C PHE A 190 -7.60 3.42 13.94
N HIS A 191 -8.94 3.32 13.95
CA HIS A 191 -9.78 4.51 14.17
C HIS A 191 -9.56 5.11 15.56
N HIS A 192 -9.24 4.29 16.56
CA HIS A 192 -8.85 4.75 17.88
C HIS A 192 -7.46 5.41 17.87
N VAL A 193 -6.48 4.87 17.13
CA VAL A 193 -5.16 5.51 16.93
C VAL A 193 -5.33 6.87 16.26
N LEU A 194 -6.07 6.95 15.16
CA LEU A 194 -6.34 8.23 14.50
C LEU A 194 -7.14 9.17 15.41
N GLY A 195 -8.07 8.64 16.21
CA GLY A 195 -8.82 9.37 17.22
C GLY A 195 -7.96 9.92 18.36
N GLN A 196 -6.82 9.31 18.68
CA GLN A 196 -5.86 9.88 19.63
C GLN A 196 -5.12 11.12 19.09
N TYR A 197 -5.17 11.35 17.78
CA TYR A 197 -4.57 12.51 17.11
C TYR A 197 -5.63 13.49 16.57
N SER A 198 -6.92 13.26 16.86
CA SER A 198 -8.04 14.08 16.36
C SER A 198 -7.99 15.52 16.84
N ASP A 199 -7.41 15.74 18.02
CA ASP A 199 -7.50 17.03 18.70
C ASP A 199 -6.50 18.05 18.11
N HIS A 200 -5.52 17.60 17.33
CA HIS A 200 -4.42 18.47 16.88
C HIS A 200 -3.91 18.25 15.45
N THR A 201 -4.39 17.26 14.69
CA THR A 201 -3.76 16.91 13.40
C THR A 201 -4.76 16.58 12.30
N LEU A 202 -4.77 17.39 11.24
CA LEU A 202 -5.40 17.01 9.97
C LEU A 202 -4.42 16.11 9.22
N PHE A 203 -4.89 14.96 8.72
CA PHE A 203 -4.10 14.09 7.86
C PHE A 203 -4.49 14.31 6.39
N GLN A 204 -3.50 14.48 5.53
CA GLN A 204 -3.68 14.21 4.11
C GLN A 204 -3.70 12.69 3.94
N VAL A 205 -4.84 12.15 3.48
CA VAL A 205 -4.97 10.73 3.17
C VAL A 205 -4.87 10.55 1.67
N ARG A 206 -3.87 9.79 1.24
CA ARG A 206 -3.71 9.37 -0.17
C ARG A 206 -3.97 7.88 -0.28
N ALA A 207 -4.85 7.48 -1.18
CA ALA A 207 -5.29 6.10 -1.31
C ALA A 207 -4.97 5.53 -2.69
N VAL A 208 -4.53 4.28 -2.73
CA VAL A 208 -4.30 3.49 -3.95
C VAL A 208 -5.35 2.40 -4.01
N ALA A 209 -6.05 2.33 -5.14
CA ALA A 209 -7.04 1.29 -5.39
C ALA A 209 -6.39 -0.09 -5.51
N ARG A 210 -7.12 -1.14 -5.13
CA ARG A 210 -6.69 -2.53 -5.29
C ARG A 210 -6.49 -2.90 -6.76
N THR A 211 -7.38 -2.42 -7.63
CA THR A 211 -7.26 -2.59 -9.09
C THR A 211 -5.93 -2.06 -9.60
N ALA A 212 -5.48 -0.92 -9.09
CA ALA A 212 -4.20 -0.34 -9.48
C ALA A 212 -3.01 -1.26 -9.16
N LEU A 213 -2.96 -1.84 -7.95
CA LEU A 213 -1.90 -2.80 -7.62
C LEU A 213 -2.00 -4.08 -8.46
N ILE A 214 -3.21 -4.55 -8.77
CA ILE A 214 -3.44 -5.73 -9.64
C ILE A 214 -2.88 -5.46 -11.04
N GLU A 215 -3.18 -4.31 -11.63
CA GLU A 215 -2.68 -3.89 -12.94
C GLU A 215 -1.15 -3.84 -12.99
N ILE A 216 -0.54 -3.23 -11.96
CA ILE A 216 0.91 -3.12 -11.84
C ILE A 216 1.55 -4.50 -11.68
N GLY A 217 0.98 -5.37 -10.85
CA GLY A 217 1.45 -6.74 -10.66
C GLY A 217 1.32 -7.59 -11.92
N ALA A 218 0.20 -7.47 -12.64
CA ALA A 218 -0.01 -8.16 -13.91
C ALA A 218 0.99 -7.71 -14.97
N ALA A 219 1.23 -6.40 -15.10
CA ALA A 219 2.22 -5.84 -16.02
C ALA A 219 3.63 -6.37 -15.75
N LEU A 220 4.05 -6.43 -14.48
CA LEU A 220 5.35 -7.02 -14.10
C LEU A 220 5.49 -8.48 -14.54
N LYS A 221 4.42 -9.27 -14.43
CA LYS A 221 4.39 -10.67 -14.86
C LYS A 221 4.23 -10.84 -16.39
N GLY A 222 4.03 -9.76 -17.14
CA GLY A 222 3.69 -9.83 -18.56
C GLY A 222 2.32 -10.47 -18.83
N ALA A 223 1.42 -10.40 -17.86
CA ALA A 223 0.04 -10.90 -17.95
C ALA A 223 -0.93 -9.73 -18.18
N THR A 224 -2.09 -10.00 -18.79
CA THR A 224 -3.22 -9.07 -18.79
C THR A 224 -3.86 -9.06 -17.41
N ALA A 225 -4.23 -7.87 -16.91
CA ALA A 225 -5.00 -7.76 -15.68
C ALA A 225 -6.38 -8.41 -15.91
N ASP A 226 -6.59 -9.58 -15.31
CA ASP A 226 -7.88 -10.24 -15.32
C ASP A 226 -8.70 -9.72 -14.14
N TYR A 227 -9.80 -9.04 -14.47
CA TYR A 227 -10.76 -8.54 -13.49
C TYR A 227 -11.94 -9.50 -13.30
N GLY A 228 -11.83 -10.74 -13.80
CA GLY A 228 -12.85 -11.80 -13.74
C GLY A 228 -14.24 -11.32 -14.13
N ASN A 229 -14.28 -10.37 -15.06
CA ASN A 229 -15.50 -10.04 -15.78
C ASN A 229 -15.64 -11.05 -16.91
N GLU A 230 -16.09 -12.26 -16.57
CA GLU A 230 -16.89 -13.01 -17.52
C GLU A 230 -18.17 -12.20 -17.73
N THR A 231 -18.17 -11.37 -18.78
CA THR A 231 -19.39 -10.95 -19.45
C THR A 231 -20.20 -12.21 -19.76
N GLY A 232 -21.48 -12.20 -19.34
CA GLY A 232 -22.40 -13.31 -19.53
C GLY A 232 -22.74 -13.63 -20.98
#